data_AF-A0A397GNQ4-F1
#
_entry.id   AF-A0A397GNQ4-F1
#
_cell.length_a   1.000
_cell.length_b   1.000
_cell.length_c   1.000
_cell.angle_alpha   90.00
_cell.angle_beta   90.00
_cell.angle_gamma   90.00
#
_symmetry.space_group_name_H-M   'P 1'
#
loop_
_entity.id
_entity.type
_entity.pdbx_description
1 polymer ?
#
loop_
_entity_poly.entity_id
_entity_poly.type
_entity_poly.pdbx_seq_one_letter_code
_entity_poly.pdbx_strand_id
1 'polypeptide(L)'
;MLRPPNDEAPVIDSPLLIVPEPATSRIYNSHNKATDTTDVELELLESLLKDANIEGYELLSPTDKFPDTFPLKRIAPAYCPLCDREYDYKEPHNSENAYVSRNKKSYSFYCHRANQNKGPGTRNPLLKLVIEESILDRENNLPIPDKLERTRISDPDDHFVWGDLLRMCMSKKKFTRNEIYSAIQATIACVEKRKMTWIVKLKNPDGLYFDMGRELELAKHTVNIIEHGGEEVKLIFLINRAVTENLIHYDDIDFLPHPPNVIPPKTDFFNLFLGFLAKPAKEINPVLWILSSGIWKM
;
A
#
# COMPACT_ATOMS: atom_id res chain seq x y z
N MET A 1 60.20 -20.10 -23.03
CA MET A 1 59.65 -20.12 -24.40
C MET A 1 58.77 -21.34 -24.56
N LEU A 2 57.44 -21.18 -24.54
CA LEU A 2 56.47 -22.21 -24.96
C LEU A 2 55.33 -21.51 -25.72
N ARG A 3 54.97 -22.12 -26.86
CA ARG A 3 54.22 -21.58 -28.01
C ARG A 3 52.70 -21.47 -27.78
N PRO A 4 51.99 -20.61 -28.54
CA PRO A 4 50.53 -20.48 -28.46
C PRO A 4 49.82 -21.60 -29.26
N PRO A 5 48.59 -22.00 -28.88
CA PRO A 5 47.80 -22.94 -29.67
C PRO A 5 47.11 -22.22 -30.84
N ASN A 6 47.13 -22.91 -31.98
CA ASN A 6 46.54 -22.53 -33.24
C ASN A 6 45.11 -23.10 -33.31
N ASP A 7 44.08 -22.24 -33.23
CA ASP A 7 42.68 -22.62 -33.44
C ASP A 7 42.29 -22.33 -34.90
N GLU A 8 42.53 -23.30 -35.78
CA GLU A 8 41.75 -23.45 -37.02
C GLU A 8 41.14 -24.84 -37.02
N ALA A 9 39.98 -24.97 -36.38
CA ALA A 9 39.08 -26.10 -36.57
C ALA A 9 37.67 -25.55 -36.88
N PRO A 10 36.94 -26.12 -37.86
CA PRO A 10 35.67 -25.58 -38.32
C PRO A 10 34.58 -25.76 -37.25
N VAL A 11 33.80 -24.71 -37.03
CA VAL A 11 32.62 -24.72 -36.15
C VAL A 11 31.60 -25.69 -36.73
N ILE A 12 31.37 -26.79 -36.02
CA ILE A 12 30.27 -27.72 -36.28
C ILE A 12 29.09 -27.23 -35.44
N ASP A 13 28.04 -26.73 -36.08
CA ASP A 13 26.81 -26.33 -35.39
C ASP A 13 26.15 -27.56 -34.73
N SER A 14 26.34 -27.69 -33.41
CA SER A 14 25.66 -28.68 -32.58
C SER A 14 24.29 -28.14 -32.15
N PRO A 15 23.19 -28.91 -32.29
CA PRO A 15 21.83 -28.42 -32.03
C PRO A 15 21.46 -28.46 -30.53
N LEU A 16 22.41 -28.21 -29.62
CA LEU A 16 22.20 -28.41 -28.18
C LEU A 16 22.11 -27.14 -27.33
N LEU A 17 21.91 -25.97 -27.94
CA LEU A 17 21.55 -24.74 -27.21
C LEU A 17 20.53 -23.91 -28.01
N ILE A 18 19.30 -24.40 -28.10
CA ILE A 18 18.13 -23.51 -28.21
C ILE A 18 17.62 -23.31 -26.80
N VAL A 19 17.91 -22.14 -26.23
CA VAL A 19 17.28 -21.67 -25.00
C VAL A 19 15.83 -21.34 -25.35
N PRO A 20 14.81 -22.02 -24.79
CA PRO A 20 13.44 -21.56 -24.92
C PRO A 20 13.31 -20.27 -24.10
N GLU A 21 12.79 -19.21 -24.71
CA GLU A 21 12.31 -18.05 -23.97
C GLU A 21 11.37 -18.53 -22.85
N PRO A 22 11.52 -18.04 -21.61
CA PRO A 22 10.65 -18.50 -20.54
C PRO A 22 9.23 -18.01 -20.83
N ALA A 23 8.38 -18.98 -21.21
CA ALA A 23 6.94 -18.83 -21.20
C ALA A 23 6.54 -18.29 -19.82
N THR A 24 5.94 -17.10 -19.82
CA THR A 24 5.33 -16.47 -18.65
C THR A 24 4.13 -17.31 -18.23
N SER A 25 4.40 -18.38 -17.47
CA SER A 25 3.36 -19.09 -16.75
C SER A 25 2.84 -18.15 -15.66
N ARG A 26 1.64 -17.62 -15.90
CA ARG A 26 0.82 -16.97 -14.88
C ARG A 26 0.48 -18.03 -13.84
N ILE A 27 1.30 -18.17 -12.81
CA ILE A 27 0.86 -18.78 -11.56
C ILE A 27 -0.06 -17.74 -10.92
N TYR A 28 -1.37 -17.89 -11.18
CA TYR A 28 -2.41 -17.25 -10.39
C TYR A 28 -2.33 -17.84 -8.98
N ASN A 29 -1.55 -17.20 -8.11
CA ASN A 29 -1.81 -17.28 -6.68
C ASN A 29 -3.05 -16.42 -6.41
N SER A 30 -4.22 -17.03 -6.53
CA SER A 30 -5.45 -16.50 -5.96
C SER A 30 -5.34 -16.59 -4.44
N HIS A 31 -5.00 -15.49 -3.78
CA HIS A 31 -5.48 -15.10 -2.46
C HIS A 31 -4.80 -13.79 -2.09
N ASN A 32 -5.43 -12.71 -2.53
CA ASN A 32 -5.46 -11.35 -1.99
C ASN A 32 -6.11 -10.55 -3.10
N LYS A 33 -7.37 -10.15 -2.90
CA LYS A 33 -8.06 -9.26 -3.83
C LYS A 33 -7.33 -7.93 -3.76
N ALA A 34 -6.26 -7.77 -4.56
CA ALA A 34 -5.62 -6.50 -4.79
C ALA A 34 -6.71 -5.63 -5.44
N THR A 35 -7.36 -4.81 -4.63
CA THR A 35 -8.16 -3.69 -5.11
C THR A 35 -7.25 -2.88 -6.01
N ASP A 36 -7.57 -2.78 -7.29
CA ASP A 36 -6.78 -2.01 -8.22
C ASP A 36 -6.75 -0.56 -7.70
N THR A 37 -5.59 0.09 -7.73
CA THR A 37 -5.43 1.50 -7.34
C THR A 37 -6.47 2.40 -8.01
N THR A 38 -6.93 2.01 -9.20
CA THR A 38 -7.99 2.68 -9.95
C THR A 38 -9.35 2.55 -9.27
N ASP A 39 -9.70 1.36 -8.77
CA ASP A 39 -10.99 1.10 -8.11
C ASP A 39 -11.14 1.94 -6.85
N VAL A 40 -10.08 2.01 -6.04
CA VAL A 40 -10.04 2.83 -4.82
C VAL A 40 -10.18 4.33 -5.13
N GLU A 41 -9.56 4.79 -6.22
CA GLU A 41 -9.71 6.18 -6.66
C GLU A 41 -11.11 6.48 -7.18
N LEU A 42 -11.77 5.51 -7.83
CA LEU A 42 -13.16 5.63 -8.28
C LEU A 42 -14.12 5.73 -7.08
N GLU A 43 -13.98 4.88 -6.06
CA GLU A 43 -14.79 4.95 -4.83
C GLU A 43 -14.66 6.33 -4.13
N LEU A 44 -13.44 6.86 -4.05
CA LEU A 44 -13.23 8.22 -3.53
C LEU A 44 -13.96 9.28 -4.36
N LEU A 45 -13.87 9.18 -5.69
CA LEU A 45 -14.51 10.13 -6.60
C LEU A 45 -16.03 10.08 -6.52
N GLU A 46 -16.61 8.90 -6.38
CA GLU A 46 -18.06 8.74 -6.16
C GLU A 46 -18.52 9.45 -4.89
N SER A 47 -17.79 9.28 -3.78
CA SER A 47 -18.07 10.00 -2.54
C SER A 47 -18.00 11.52 -2.74
N LEU A 48 -16.96 12.00 -3.40
CA LEU A 48 -16.77 13.43 -3.67
C LEU A 48 -17.86 14.05 -4.54
N LEU A 49 -18.36 13.30 -5.53
CA LEU A 49 -19.46 13.75 -6.37
C LEU A 49 -20.76 13.84 -5.58
N LYS A 50 -21.02 12.85 -4.72
CA LYS A 50 -22.16 12.83 -3.82
C LYS A 50 -22.14 14.01 -2.85
N ASP A 51 -21.00 14.29 -2.22
CA ASP A 51 -20.84 15.43 -1.29
C ASP A 51 -21.05 16.78 -2.00
N ALA A 52 -20.69 16.85 -3.28
CA ALA A 52 -20.92 18.02 -4.13
C ALA A 52 -22.36 18.10 -4.71
N ASN A 53 -23.27 17.22 -4.30
CA ASN A 53 -24.63 17.08 -4.84
C ASN A 53 -24.66 16.89 -6.38
N ILE A 54 -23.66 16.20 -6.93
CA ILE A 54 -23.60 15.81 -8.34
C ILE A 54 -24.10 14.36 -8.45
N GLU A 55 -25.36 14.21 -8.86
CA GLU A 55 -26.02 12.90 -8.99
C GLU A 55 -26.35 12.58 -10.46
N GLY A 56 -26.85 11.36 -10.71
CA GLY A 56 -27.35 10.95 -12.03
C GLY A 56 -26.28 10.66 -13.08
N TYR A 57 -25.03 10.49 -12.65
CA TYR A 57 -23.91 10.07 -13.49
C TYR A 57 -23.35 8.71 -13.03
N GLU A 58 -22.97 7.89 -13.99
CA GLU A 58 -22.12 6.71 -13.84
C GLU A 58 -20.68 7.16 -14.06
N LEU A 59 -19.80 6.90 -13.07
CA LEU A 59 -18.37 7.19 -13.14
C LEU A 59 -17.66 6.05 -13.88
N LEU A 60 -16.87 6.41 -14.89
CA LEU A 60 -16.11 5.45 -15.70
C LEU A 60 -14.61 5.59 -15.44
N SER A 61 -13.90 4.47 -15.59
CA SER A 61 -12.44 4.43 -15.50
C SER A 61 -11.79 5.32 -16.57
N PRO A 62 -10.62 5.92 -16.25
CA PRO A 62 -9.87 6.70 -17.22
C PRO A 62 -9.35 5.80 -18.35
N THR A 63 -9.01 6.41 -19.49
CA THR A 63 -8.44 5.70 -20.64
C THR A 63 -6.94 5.96 -20.70
N ASP A 64 -6.16 5.06 -21.31
CA ASP A 64 -4.71 5.25 -21.49
C ASP A 64 -4.35 6.57 -22.19
N LYS A 65 -5.24 7.05 -23.07
CA LYS A 65 -5.07 8.33 -23.77
C LYS A 65 -5.32 9.54 -22.87
N PHE A 66 -6.15 9.39 -21.84
CA PHE A 66 -6.54 10.44 -20.91
C PHE A 66 -6.51 9.91 -19.47
N PRO A 67 -5.32 9.64 -18.92
CA PRO A 67 -5.18 8.97 -17.62
C PRO A 67 -5.63 9.84 -16.43
N ASP A 68 -5.75 11.15 -16.63
CA ASP A 68 -6.18 12.12 -15.62
C ASP A 68 -7.64 12.57 -15.78
N THR A 69 -8.39 11.91 -16.66
CA THR A 69 -9.79 12.27 -16.94
C THR A 69 -10.69 11.06 -16.74
N PHE A 70 -11.65 11.22 -15.84
CA PHE A 70 -12.67 10.23 -15.51
C PHE A 70 -13.98 10.64 -16.20
N PRO A 71 -14.43 9.92 -17.24
CA PRO A 71 -15.67 10.23 -17.91
C PRO A 71 -16.86 9.99 -16.97
N LEU A 72 -17.85 10.88 -17.05
CA LEU A 72 -19.13 10.74 -16.37
C LEU A 72 -20.22 10.56 -17.43
N LYS A 73 -20.81 9.36 -17.46
CA LYS A 73 -21.92 9.05 -18.35
C LYS A 73 -23.24 9.31 -17.64
N ARG A 74 -24.10 10.13 -18.20
CA ARG A 74 -25.40 10.40 -17.58
C ARG A 74 -26.27 9.14 -17.61
N ILE A 75 -26.85 8.76 -16.47
CA ILE A 75 -27.79 7.64 -16.32
C ILE A 75 -29.18 8.08 -15.88
N ALA A 76 -29.31 9.28 -15.30
CA ALA A 76 -30.59 9.87 -14.92
C ALA A 76 -30.60 11.39 -15.18
N PRO A 77 -31.79 11.99 -15.36
CA PRO A 77 -31.94 13.44 -15.29
C PRO A 77 -31.47 13.93 -13.92
N ALA A 78 -30.48 14.81 -13.93
CA ALA A 78 -29.91 15.39 -12.72
C ALA A 78 -29.44 16.80 -12.99
N TYR A 79 -29.54 17.62 -11.95
CA TYR A 79 -29.07 18.98 -11.94
C TYR A 79 -27.56 19.04 -12.19
N CYS A 80 -27.11 19.99 -13.00
CA CYS A 80 -25.68 20.22 -13.24
C CYS A 80 -25.27 21.58 -12.67
N PRO A 81 -24.38 21.63 -11.68
CA PRO A 81 -24.03 22.87 -10.97
C PRO A 81 -23.30 23.90 -11.84
N LEU A 82 -22.77 23.52 -13.00
CA LEU A 82 -22.04 24.42 -13.91
C LEU A 82 -22.87 24.90 -15.10
N CYS A 83 -23.97 24.22 -15.38
CA CYS A 83 -24.77 24.44 -16.58
C CYS A 83 -26.05 25.24 -16.25
N ASP A 84 -26.14 25.76 -15.03
CA ASP A 84 -27.27 26.48 -14.48
C ASP A 84 -27.46 27.83 -15.19
N ARG A 85 -28.51 27.92 -16.01
CA ARG A 85 -29.10 29.18 -16.43
C ARG A 85 -30.46 29.26 -15.74
N GLU A 86 -30.59 30.30 -14.93
CA GLU A 86 -31.78 30.95 -14.38
C GLU A 86 -33.13 30.37 -14.84
N TYR A 87 -33.94 30.05 -13.83
CA TYR A 87 -35.40 29.95 -13.88
C TYR A 87 -36.02 30.69 -15.07
N ASP A 88 -36.60 29.92 -16.00
CA ASP A 88 -38.06 29.97 -16.19
C ASP A 88 -38.57 29.09 -17.33
N TYR A 89 -37.75 28.64 -18.28
CA TYR A 89 -38.28 27.78 -19.34
C TYR A 89 -37.24 26.80 -19.92
N LYS A 90 -37.68 25.53 -19.94
CA LYS A 90 -37.37 24.46 -20.91
C LYS A 90 -36.18 23.53 -20.62
N GLU A 91 -36.60 22.32 -20.25
CA GLU A 91 -35.98 21.01 -20.46
C GLU A 91 -34.65 20.72 -19.76
N PRO A 92 -34.57 19.64 -18.96
CA PRO A 92 -33.29 19.14 -18.46
C PRO A 92 -32.37 18.93 -19.66
N HIS A 93 -31.20 19.57 -19.63
CA HIS A 93 -30.32 19.63 -20.78
C HIS A 93 -29.72 18.25 -21.09
N ASN A 94 -29.84 17.82 -22.35
CA ASN A 94 -29.25 16.60 -22.92
C ASN A 94 -27.70 16.67 -23.09
N SER A 95 -26.97 17.32 -22.19
CA SER A 95 -25.49 17.19 -22.18
C SER A 95 -25.16 15.76 -21.73
N GLU A 96 -24.93 14.88 -22.69
CA GLU A 96 -24.80 13.44 -22.48
C GLU A 96 -23.59 13.07 -21.61
N ASN A 97 -22.57 13.93 -21.53
CA ASN A 97 -21.33 13.62 -20.84
C ASN A 97 -20.86 14.80 -19.96
N ALA A 98 -20.31 14.45 -18.80
CA ALA A 98 -19.48 15.30 -17.95
C ALA A 98 -18.16 14.57 -17.71
N TYR A 99 -17.22 15.18 -17.01
CA TYR A 99 -16.02 14.46 -16.60
C TYR A 99 -15.43 15.07 -15.33
N VAL A 100 -14.72 14.24 -14.57
CA VAL A 100 -13.84 14.69 -13.50
C VAL A 100 -12.41 14.69 -14.03
N SER A 101 -11.69 15.78 -13.83
CA SER A 101 -10.26 15.84 -14.09
C SER A 101 -9.47 15.85 -12.80
N ARG A 102 -8.42 15.04 -12.75
CA ARG A 102 -7.44 14.98 -11.69
C ARG A 102 -6.30 15.94 -11.98
N ASN A 103 -5.93 16.74 -10.98
CA ASN A 103 -4.73 17.58 -11.02
C ASN A 103 -3.99 17.52 -9.69
N LYS A 104 -2.85 16.81 -9.68
CA LYS A 104 -1.95 16.59 -8.52
C LYS A 104 -2.69 16.09 -7.26
N LYS A 105 -3.26 17.03 -6.50
CA LYS A 105 -3.93 16.87 -5.19
C LYS A 105 -5.41 17.30 -5.21
N SER A 106 -6.01 17.44 -6.39
CA SER A 106 -7.39 17.92 -6.49
C SER A 106 -8.13 17.26 -7.64
N TYR A 107 -9.44 17.12 -7.45
CA TYR A 107 -10.37 16.69 -8.46
C TYR A 107 -11.27 17.86 -8.83
N SER A 108 -11.67 17.94 -10.09
CA SER A 108 -12.53 19.01 -10.57
C SER A 108 -13.54 18.47 -11.55
N PHE A 109 -14.80 18.76 -11.31
CA PHE A 109 -15.92 18.43 -12.18
C PHE A 109 -16.05 19.45 -13.31
N TYR A 110 -16.34 18.95 -14.51
CA TYR A 110 -16.55 19.74 -15.72
C TYR A 110 -17.84 19.29 -16.45
N CYS A 111 -18.60 20.27 -16.95
CA CYS A 111 -19.76 20.05 -17.83
C CYS A 111 -19.35 20.36 -19.27
N HIS A 112 -19.50 19.41 -20.21
CA HIS A 112 -19.16 19.66 -21.62
C HIS A 112 -19.96 20.83 -22.21
N ARG A 113 -21.25 20.94 -21.89
CA ARG A 113 -22.11 22.06 -22.31
C ARG A 113 -21.65 23.40 -21.71
N ALA A 114 -21.22 23.45 -20.45
CA ALA A 114 -20.70 24.67 -19.84
C ALA A 114 -19.42 25.13 -20.53
N ASN A 115 -18.57 24.18 -20.94
CA ASN A 115 -17.37 24.47 -21.72
C ASN A 115 -17.68 25.03 -23.11
N GLN A 116 -18.76 24.57 -23.75
CA GLN A 116 -19.18 25.06 -25.08
C GLN A 116 -19.82 26.45 -25.01
N ASN A 117 -20.55 26.76 -23.94
CA ASN A 117 -21.27 28.01 -23.78
C ASN A 117 -20.41 29.19 -23.29
N LYS A 118 -19.11 28.97 -23.07
CA LYS A 118 -18.19 30.00 -22.57
C LYS A 118 -17.83 31.01 -23.67
N GLY A 119 -17.55 32.25 -23.28
CA GLY A 119 -17.08 33.28 -24.20
C GLY A 119 -15.68 32.97 -24.76
N PRO A 120 -15.34 33.45 -25.97
CA PRO A 120 -14.00 33.28 -26.53
C PRO A 120 -12.94 33.88 -25.58
N GLY A 121 -11.85 33.13 -25.37
CA GLY A 121 -10.77 33.54 -24.44
C GLY A 121 -11.03 33.28 -22.95
N THR A 122 -12.22 32.80 -22.57
CA THR A 122 -12.53 32.49 -21.17
C THR A 122 -12.10 31.08 -20.78
N ARG A 123 -11.71 30.90 -19.50
CA ARG A 123 -11.37 29.59 -18.94
C ARG A 123 -12.63 28.72 -18.84
N ASN A 124 -12.46 27.41 -19.01
CA ASN A 124 -13.55 26.46 -18.80
C ASN A 124 -14.10 26.58 -17.37
N PRO A 125 -15.42 26.68 -17.18
CA PRO A 125 -16.03 26.60 -15.86
C PRO A 125 -15.76 25.23 -15.26
N LEU A 126 -15.46 25.20 -13.97
CA LEU A 126 -15.17 23.98 -13.22
C LEU A 126 -15.73 24.12 -11.81
N LEU A 127 -16.12 22.99 -11.22
CA LEU A 127 -16.40 22.89 -9.80
C LEU A 127 -15.28 22.08 -9.17
N LYS A 128 -14.56 22.67 -8.21
CA LYS A 128 -13.52 21.94 -7.48
C LYS A 128 -14.21 20.99 -6.50
N LEU A 129 -13.89 19.69 -6.59
CA LEU A 129 -14.32 18.72 -5.60
C LEU A 129 -13.37 18.85 -4.41
N VAL A 130 -13.89 19.36 -3.30
CA VAL A 130 -13.13 19.61 -2.07
C VAL A 130 -13.46 18.50 -1.10
N ILE A 131 -12.42 17.94 -0.49
CA ILE A 131 -12.60 17.04 0.63
C ILE A 131 -12.51 17.91 1.89
N GLU A 132 -13.64 18.16 2.54
CA GLU A 132 -13.73 19.09 3.68
C GLU A 132 -13.19 18.49 4.98
N GLU A 133 -13.27 17.16 5.13
CA GLU A 133 -12.79 16.44 6.31
C GLU A 133 -11.27 16.53 6.46
N SER A 134 -10.77 16.59 7.70
CA SER A 134 -9.33 16.51 7.94
C SER A 134 -8.80 15.11 7.65
N ILE A 135 -7.48 14.98 7.38
CA ILE A 135 -6.83 13.67 7.19
C ILE A 135 -7.08 12.76 8.41
N LEU A 136 -7.08 13.33 9.62
CA LEU A 136 -7.34 12.59 10.86
C LEU A 136 -8.77 12.05 10.89
N ASP A 137 -9.76 12.89 10.57
CA ASP A 137 -11.17 12.50 10.59
C ASP A 137 -11.44 11.42 9.54
N ARG A 138 -10.91 11.58 8.33
CA ARG A 138 -10.99 10.56 7.28
C ARG A 138 -10.37 9.24 7.73
N GLU A 139 -9.15 9.28 8.25
CA GLU A 139 -8.48 8.07 8.72
C GLU A 139 -9.26 7.38 9.84
N ASN A 140 -9.93 8.15 10.72
CA ASN A 140 -10.82 7.61 11.76
C ASN A 140 -12.11 6.99 11.20
N ASN A 141 -12.65 7.55 10.13
CA ASN A 141 -13.88 7.08 9.48
C ASN A 141 -13.65 5.84 8.59
N LEU A 142 -12.43 5.66 8.09
CA LEU A 142 -12.06 4.49 7.29
C LEU A 142 -11.98 3.22 8.16
N PRO A 143 -12.35 2.05 7.59
CA PRO A 143 -12.31 0.79 8.32
C PRO A 143 -10.90 0.50 8.84
N ILE A 144 -10.82 -0.22 9.96
CA ILE A 144 -9.52 -0.65 10.51
C ILE A 144 -8.83 -1.52 9.43
N PRO A 145 -7.54 -1.30 9.14
CA PRO A 145 -6.79 -2.14 8.21
C PRO A 145 -6.82 -3.60 8.67
N ASP A 146 -6.83 -4.54 7.71
CA ASP A 146 -6.91 -5.96 8.03
C ASP A 146 -5.74 -6.39 8.94
N LYS A 147 -6.09 -6.98 10.09
CA LYS A 147 -5.13 -7.66 10.95
C LYS A 147 -4.77 -8.97 10.28
N LEU A 148 -3.50 -9.14 9.91
CA LEU A 148 -3.02 -10.38 9.32
C LEU A 148 -2.97 -11.49 10.39
N GLU A 149 -3.48 -12.69 10.07
CA GLU A 149 -3.44 -13.84 10.98
C GLU A 149 -1.99 -14.19 11.42
N ARG A 150 -1.03 -13.95 10.53
CA ARG A 150 0.41 -14.09 10.80
C ARG A 150 1.10 -12.76 10.53
N THR A 151 1.95 -12.35 11.47
CA THR A 151 2.75 -11.13 11.33
C THR A 151 3.77 -11.27 10.20
N ARG A 152 3.64 -10.45 9.15
CA ARG A 152 4.55 -10.45 7.98
C ARG A 152 6.01 -10.20 8.34
N ILE A 153 6.26 -9.38 9.37
CA ILE A 153 7.62 -9.13 9.85
C ILE A 153 8.37 -10.41 10.24
N SER A 154 7.65 -11.42 10.76
CA SER A 154 8.20 -12.72 11.17
C SER A 154 8.28 -13.76 10.05
N ASP A 155 7.79 -13.43 8.85
CA ASP A 155 7.80 -14.33 7.71
C ASP A 155 9.20 -14.32 7.06
N PRO A 156 9.94 -15.45 7.04
CA PRO A 156 11.26 -15.53 6.44
C PRO A 156 11.24 -15.37 4.92
N ASP A 157 10.11 -15.66 4.27
CA ASP A 157 9.96 -15.54 2.81
C ASP A 157 9.53 -14.11 2.40
N ASP A 158 9.12 -13.28 3.36
CA ASP A 158 8.86 -11.87 3.13
C ASP A 158 10.20 -11.11 3.12
N HIS A 159 10.57 -10.56 1.96
CA HIS A 159 11.81 -9.79 1.80
C HIS A 159 11.61 -8.27 1.89
N PHE A 160 10.40 -7.81 2.19
CA PHE A 160 10.10 -6.38 2.31
C PHE A 160 10.72 -5.82 3.59
N VAL A 161 11.53 -4.77 3.46
CA VAL A 161 12.34 -4.22 4.57
C VAL A 161 12.09 -2.74 4.77
N TRP A 162 12.57 -2.21 5.91
CA TRP A 162 12.47 -0.80 6.27
C TRP A 162 12.89 0.16 5.15
N GLY A 163 13.99 -0.15 4.46
CA GLY A 163 14.47 0.65 3.33
C GLY A 163 13.47 0.74 2.17
N ASP A 164 12.62 -0.26 1.98
CA ASP A 164 11.59 -0.24 0.93
C ASP A 164 10.41 0.66 1.32
N LEU A 165 9.98 0.62 2.59
CA LEU A 165 8.99 1.56 3.11
C LEU A 165 9.47 3.01 3.01
N LEU A 166 10.75 3.27 3.33
CA LEU A 166 11.35 4.60 3.12
C LEU A 166 11.36 5.00 1.63
N ARG A 167 11.66 4.06 0.73
CA ARG A 167 11.62 4.28 -0.71
C ARG A 167 10.21 4.62 -1.20
N MET A 168 9.17 3.98 -0.64
CA MET A 168 7.78 4.36 -0.91
C MET A 168 7.53 5.82 -0.55
N CYS A 169 7.95 6.25 0.65
CA CYS A 169 7.82 7.65 1.10
C CYS A 169 8.55 8.64 0.17
N MET A 170 9.76 8.30 -0.28
CA MET A 170 10.56 9.16 -1.17
C MET A 170 10.07 9.18 -2.63
N SER A 171 9.29 8.18 -3.05
CA SER A 171 8.91 8.00 -4.46
C SER A 171 7.92 9.04 -4.98
N LYS A 172 7.23 9.77 -4.10
CA LYS A 172 6.10 10.67 -4.42
C LYS A 172 4.94 9.99 -5.16
N LYS A 173 4.97 8.67 -5.36
CA LYS A 173 3.87 7.89 -5.92
C LYS A 173 2.71 7.88 -4.92
N LYS A 174 1.50 7.73 -5.45
CA LYS A 174 0.30 7.47 -4.64
C LYS A 174 0.21 5.98 -4.37
N PHE A 175 -0.16 5.63 -3.16
CA PHE A 175 -0.41 4.25 -2.73
C PHE A 175 -1.80 4.18 -2.12
N THR A 176 -2.40 3.00 -2.16
CA THR A 176 -3.58 2.71 -1.34
C THR A 176 -3.19 2.65 0.13
N ARG A 177 -4.16 2.92 1.00
CA ARG A 177 -4.01 2.78 2.44
C ARG A 177 -3.61 1.35 2.83
N ASN A 178 -4.19 0.35 2.18
CA ASN A 178 -3.87 -1.07 2.42
C ASN A 178 -2.42 -1.40 2.08
N GLU A 179 -1.88 -0.89 0.96
CA GLU A 179 -0.46 -1.08 0.63
C GLU A 179 0.45 -0.50 1.72
N ILE A 180 0.13 0.68 2.25
CA ILE A 180 0.94 1.32 3.29
C ILE A 180 0.87 0.56 4.61
N TYR A 181 -0.32 0.19 5.08
CA TYR A 181 -0.44 -0.58 6.32
C TYR A 181 0.17 -1.97 6.19
N SER A 182 0.09 -2.59 5.02
CA SER A 182 0.74 -3.88 4.76
C SER A 182 2.27 -3.75 4.78
N ALA A 183 2.82 -2.67 4.22
CA ALA A 183 4.25 -2.35 4.30
C ALA A 183 4.71 -2.04 5.73
N ILE A 184 3.89 -1.33 6.52
CA ILE A 184 4.14 -1.12 7.96
C ILE A 184 4.17 -2.47 8.69
N GLN A 185 3.15 -3.32 8.54
CA GLN A 185 3.08 -4.64 9.17
C GLN A 185 4.24 -5.60 8.77
N ALA A 186 4.83 -5.42 7.60
CA ALA A 186 5.96 -6.21 7.12
C ALA A 186 7.31 -5.77 7.70
N THR A 187 7.44 -4.51 8.11
CA THR A 187 8.74 -3.90 8.41
C THR A 187 8.96 -3.55 9.87
N ILE A 188 7.89 -3.29 10.62
CA ILE A 188 7.98 -2.79 11.99
C ILE A 188 7.04 -3.53 12.93
N ALA A 189 7.52 -3.77 14.15
CA ALA A 189 6.71 -4.21 15.28
C ALA A 189 6.99 -3.37 16.54
N CYS A 190 6.01 -3.31 17.43
CA CYS A 190 6.06 -2.60 18.71
C CYS A 190 6.05 -3.61 19.87
N VAL A 191 7.14 -3.62 20.63
CA VAL A 191 7.37 -4.53 21.76
C VAL A 191 6.86 -3.95 23.07
N GLU A 192 6.94 -2.64 23.25
CA GLU A 192 6.42 -1.98 24.45
C GLU A 192 5.67 -0.72 24.05
N LYS A 193 4.33 -0.75 24.06
CA LYS A 193 3.49 0.37 23.64
C LYS A 193 3.71 1.64 24.48
N ARG A 194 4.01 1.49 25.77
CA ARG A 194 4.22 2.63 26.68
C ARG A 194 5.51 3.39 26.41
N LYS A 195 6.58 2.67 26.06
CA LYS A 195 7.89 3.25 25.76
C LYS A 195 8.17 3.36 24.27
N MET A 196 7.24 2.89 23.43
CA MET A 196 7.38 2.79 21.99
C MET A 196 8.73 2.15 21.63
N THR A 197 8.98 0.94 22.15
CA THR A 197 10.16 0.18 21.76
C THR A 197 9.84 -0.63 20.51
N TRP A 198 10.67 -0.47 19.49
CA TRP A 198 10.42 -0.96 18.13
C TRP A 198 11.38 -2.08 17.77
N ILE A 199 10.89 -2.99 16.92
CA ILE A 199 11.70 -3.91 16.13
C ILE A 199 11.54 -3.52 14.67
N VAL A 200 12.65 -3.41 13.95
CA VAL A 200 12.70 -2.99 12.56
C VAL A 200 13.40 -4.05 11.71
N LYS A 201 12.75 -4.46 10.62
CA LYS A 201 13.32 -5.40 9.65
C LYS A 201 14.22 -4.68 8.65
N LEU A 202 15.48 -5.07 8.60
CA LEU A 202 16.54 -4.46 7.79
C LEU A 202 17.20 -5.51 6.89
N LYS A 203 18.00 -5.02 5.94
CA LYS A 203 18.80 -5.87 5.03
C LYS A 203 20.22 -5.33 4.91
N ASN A 204 21.19 -6.23 4.95
CA ASN A 204 22.59 -5.98 4.63
C ASN A 204 23.05 -6.98 3.55
N PRO A 205 24.33 -6.96 3.12
CA PRO A 205 24.84 -7.93 2.15
C PRO A 205 24.75 -9.39 2.60
N ASP A 206 24.78 -9.64 3.91
CA ASP A 206 24.78 -10.98 4.51
C ASP A 206 23.36 -11.56 4.64
N GLY A 207 22.32 -10.73 4.69
CA GLY A 207 20.94 -11.19 4.77
C GLY A 207 19.97 -10.19 5.38
N LEU A 208 18.81 -10.73 5.80
CA LEU A 208 17.82 -10.00 6.59
C LEU A 208 18.22 -10.05 8.07
N TYR A 209 18.06 -8.93 8.76
CA TYR A 209 18.29 -8.83 10.20
C TYR A 209 17.29 -7.87 10.85
N PHE A 210 17.24 -7.87 12.18
CA PHE A 210 16.37 -6.99 12.96
C PHE A 210 17.21 -6.05 13.83
N ASP A 211 16.79 -4.79 13.89
CA ASP A 211 17.30 -3.81 14.86
C ASP A 211 16.22 -3.47 15.88
N MET A 212 16.64 -3.08 17.08
CA MET A 212 15.74 -2.73 18.18
C MET A 212 16.12 -1.38 18.78
N GLY A 213 15.14 -0.49 18.86
CA GLY A 213 15.37 0.87 19.34
C GLY A 213 14.13 1.53 19.89
N ARG A 214 14.32 2.62 20.65
CA ARG A 214 13.23 3.44 21.20
C ARG A 214 12.82 4.58 20.29
N GLU A 215 13.61 4.88 19.27
CA GLU A 215 13.36 5.99 18.38
C GLU A 215 13.52 5.54 16.93
N LEU A 216 12.47 5.82 16.16
CA LEU A 216 12.52 5.76 14.72
C LEU A 216 12.51 7.21 14.28
N GLU A 217 13.47 7.65 13.47
CA GLU A 217 13.50 9.02 12.95
C GLU A 217 12.40 9.24 11.87
N LEU A 218 11.12 9.14 12.26
CA LEU A 218 9.96 9.07 11.35
C LEU A 218 9.25 10.39 11.14
N ALA A 219 9.49 11.38 11.99
CA ALA A 219 8.79 12.64 11.98
C ALA A 219 8.92 13.39 10.63
N LYS A 220 9.93 13.04 9.82
CA LYS A 220 10.24 13.66 8.53
C LYS A 220 9.60 12.98 7.32
N HIS A 221 9.08 11.76 7.48
CA HIS A 221 8.63 10.95 6.34
C HIS A 221 7.11 11.09 6.12
N THR A 222 6.72 11.35 4.88
CA THR A 222 5.32 11.43 4.44
C THR A 222 5.07 10.48 3.28
N VAL A 223 3.80 10.09 3.12
CA VAL A 223 3.34 9.20 2.06
C VAL A 223 2.05 9.73 1.44
N ASN A 224 1.88 9.57 0.13
CA ASN A 224 0.68 9.99 -0.58
C ASN A 224 -0.32 8.84 -0.63
N ILE A 225 -1.48 9.01 0.00
CA ILE A 225 -2.52 7.98 0.07
C ILE A 225 -3.72 8.37 -0.81
N ILE A 226 -4.17 7.45 -1.66
CA ILE A 226 -5.26 7.69 -2.63
C ILE A 226 -6.54 8.10 -1.90
N GLU A 227 -6.95 7.33 -0.90
CA GLU A 227 -8.14 7.51 -0.07
C GLU A 227 -8.17 8.86 0.65
N HIS A 228 -7.01 9.51 0.81
CA HIS A 228 -6.89 10.87 1.35
C HIS A 228 -6.78 11.93 0.25
N GLY A 229 -7.22 11.65 -0.98
CA GLY A 229 -7.12 12.57 -2.12
C GLY A 229 -5.71 12.66 -2.72
N GLY A 230 -4.81 11.73 -2.36
CA GLY A 230 -3.38 11.83 -2.68
C GLY A 230 -2.64 12.89 -1.87
N GLU A 231 -3.19 13.30 -0.73
CA GLU A 231 -2.51 14.19 0.22
C GLU A 231 -1.35 13.49 0.95
N GLU A 232 -0.38 14.28 1.41
CA GLU A 232 0.79 13.80 2.13
C GLU A 232 0.43 13.54 3.59
N VAL A 233 0.48 12.28 4.00
CA VAL A 233 0.24 11.84 5.38
C VAL A 233 1.56 11.50 6.05
N LYS A 234 1.75 11.96 7.29
CA LYS A 234 2.96 11.63 8.06
C LYS A 234 2.99 10.15 8.40
N LEU A 235 4.10 9.47 8.09
CA LEU A 235 4.23 8.03 8.34
C LEU A 235 4.10 7.69 9.84
N ILE A 236 4.61 8.55 10.72
CA ILE A 236 4.48 8.37 12.17
C ILE A 236 3.02 8.34 12.64
N PHE A 237 2.13 9.07 11.97
CA PHE A 237 0.71 9.07 12.31
C PHE A 237 0.07 7.70 12.03
N LEU A 238 0.38 7.11 10.88
CA LEU A 238 -0.11 5.78 10.47
C LEU A 238 0.47 4.68 11.37
N ILE A 239 1.75 4.78 11.74
CA ILE A 239 2.39 3.82 12.65
C ILE A 239 1.77 3.89 14.05
N ASN A 240 1.58 5.09 14.60
CA ASN A 240 0.93 5.24 15.91
C ASN A 240 -0.49 4.68 15.91
N ARG A 241 -1.23 4.90 14.82
CA ARG A 241 -2.55 4.27 14.64
C ARG A 241 -2.44 2.75 14.59
N ALA A 242 -1.51 2.19 13.82
CA ALA A 242 -1.28 0.75 13.78
C ALA A 242 -0.94 0.14 15.15
N VAL A 243 -0.26 0.87 16.04
CA VAL A 243 -0.02 0.44 17.43
C VAL A 243 -1.30 0.45 18.26
N THR A 244 -2.07 1.54 18.17
CA THR A 244 -3.35 1.69 18.88
C THR A 244 -4.34 0.59 18.48
N GLU A 245 -4.45 0.32 17.18
CA GLU A 245 -5.29 -0.73 16.60
C GLU A 245 -4.70 -2.15 16.72
N ASN A 246 -3.56 -2.30 17.42
CA ASN A 246 -2.90 -3.58 17.66
C ASN A 246 -2.52 -4.37 16.39
N LEU A 247 -2.22 -3.66 15.29
CA LEU A 247 -1.83 -4.25 14.00
C LEU A 247 -0.35 -4.65 13.96
N ILE A 248 0.51 -3.96 14.72
CA ILE A 248 1.96 -4.18 14.74
C ILE A 248 2.50 -4.50 16.13
N HIS A 249 1.70 -5.09 17.01
CA HIS A 249 2.16 -5.44 18.36
C HIS A 249 2.89 -6.79 18.40
N TYR A 250 4.02 -6.84 19.12
CA TYR A 250 4.93 -7.98 19.11
C TYR A 250 4.66 -9.02 20.21
N ASP A 251 3.83 -8.69 21.21
CA ASP A 251 3.55 -9.56 22.37
C ASP A 251 2.80 -10.87 21.99
N ASP A 252 2.33 -10.98 20.74
CA ASP A 252 1.66 -12.16 20.18
C ASP A 252 2.65 -13.22 19.62
N ILE A 253 3.97 -13.04 19.76
CA ILE A 253 5.00 -14.03 19.33
C ILE A 253 5.55 -14.78 20.54
N ASP A 254 5.26 -16.08 20.59
CA ASP A 254 5.79 -16.98 21.61
C ASP A 254 7.27 -17.32 21.31
N PHE A 255 8.16 -16.82 22.16
CA PHE A 255 9.59 -17.15 22.13
C PHE A 255 9.81 -18.44 22.91
N LEU A 256 9.88 -19.57 22.21
CA LEU A 256 10.22 -20.85 22.83
C LEU A 256 11.75 -21.03 22.87
N PRO A 257 12.37 -21.42 24.00
CA PRO A 257 13.81 -21.61 24.04
C PRO A 257 14.24 -22.70 23.06
N HIS A 258 15.45 -22.58 22.50
CA HIS A 258 16.07 -23.67 21.75
C HIS A 258 16.21 -24.87 22.71
N PRO A 259 15.76 -26.06 22.31
CA PRO A 259 16.08 -27.25 23.06
C PRO A 259 17.62 -27.38 23.12
N PRO A 260 18.19 -27.75 24.28
CA PRO A 260 19.63 -27.72 24.52
C PRO A 260 20.48 -28.58 23.56
N ASN A 261 19.83 -29.45 22.77
CA ASN A 261 20.49 -30.40 21.87
C ASN A 261 20.29 -30.08 20.38
N VAL A 262 19.74 -28.92 20.03
CA VAL A 262 19.51 -28.53 18.63
C VAL A 262 20.61 -27.56 18.19
N ILE A 263 21.36 -27.94 17.15
CA ILE A 263 22.27 -27.02 16.46
C ILE A 263 21.40 -25.87 15.93
N PRO A 264 21.66 -24.61 16.34
CA PRO A 264 20.88 -23.48 15.86
C PRO A 264 20.88 -23.48 14.33
N PRO A 265 19.73 -23.24 13.67
CA PRO A 265 19.72 -23.08 12.23
C PRO A 265 20.68 -21.95 11.86
N LYS A 266 21.54 -22.17 10.84
CA LYS A 266 22.34 -21.12 10.21
C LYS A 266 21.40 -20.22 9.39
N THR A 267 20.56 -19.48 10.09
CA THR A 267 19.68 -18.49 9.49
C THR A 267 20.01 -17.16 10.11
N ASP A 268 20.27 -16.16 9.29
CA ASP A 268 20.62 -14.79 9.71
C ASP A 268 19.43 -14.07 10.40
N PHE A 269 18.26 -14.72 10.42
CA PHE A 269 16.98 -14.13 10.75
C PHE A 269 16.71 -13.90 12.26
N PHE A 270 17.51 -14.45 13.19
CA PHE A 270 17.24 -14.28 14.63
C PHE A 270 18.51 -14.18 15.48
N ASN A 271 18.93 -12.94 15.76
CA ASN A 271 19.92 -12.63 16.80
C ASN A 271 19.45 -11.49 17.73
N LEU A 272 18.14 -11.27 17.87
CA LEU A 272 17.65 -10.26 18.81
C LEU A 272 17.54 -10.79 20.25
N PHE A 273 17.39 -12.11 20.43
CA PHE A 273 17.39 -12.75 21.74
C PHE A 273 18.14 -14.10 21.68
N LEU A 274 19.17 -14.21 22.50
CA LEU A 274 20.10 -15.34 22.64
C LEU A 274 19.39 -16.67 22.93
N GLY A 275 18.94 -17.38 21.90
CA GLY A 275 18.60 -18.80 21.98
C GLY A 275 17.12 -19.18 22.03
N PHE A 276 16.20 -18.49 21.34
CA PHE A 276 14.78 -18.87 21.25
C PHE A 276 14.31 -19.10 19.79
N LEU A 277 13.53 -20.16 19.54
CA LEU A 277 12.75 -20.41 18.33
C LEU A 277 11.41 -19.64 18.42
N ALA A 278 11.12 -18.78 17.45
CA ALA A 278 9.81 -18.16 17.32
C ALA A 278 8.90 -19.03 16.43
N LYS A 279 7.75 -19.47 16.94
CA LYS A 279 6.68 -20.07 16.13
C LYS A 279 5.39 -19.26 16.31
N PRO A 280 4.58 -19.05 15.24
CA PRO A 280 3.25 -18.48 15.38
C PRO A 280 2.39 -19.41 16.24
N ALA A 281 1.73 -18.89 17.27
CA ALA A 281 0.93 -19.70 18.17
C ALA A 281 -0.29 -20.30 17.46
N LYS A 282 -0.39 -21.64 17.46
CA LYS A 282 -1.66 -22.37 17.32
C LYS A 282 -1.78 -23.27 18.56
N GLU A 283 -2.64 -22.87 19.50
CA GLU A 283 -3.09 -23.60 20.70
C GLU A 283 -2.01 -24.35 21.51
N ILE A 284 -1.67 -23.83 22.69
CA ILE A 284 -0.72 -24.46 23.62
C ILE A 284 -1.45 -25.47 24.51
N ASN A 285 -0.93 -26.71 24.56
CA ASN A 285 -1.33 -27.74 25.51
C ASN A 285 -0.67 -27.47 26.89
N PRO A 286 -1.45 -27.33 27.99
CA PRO A 286 -0.96 -26.83 29.29
C PRO A 286 0.01 -27.75 30.05
N VAL A 287 0.26 -28.97 29.59
CA VAL A 287 1.01 -29.99 30.36
C VAL A 287 2.54 -29.82 30.29
N LEU A 288 3.08 -29.04 29.34
CA LEU A 288 4.54 -28.93 29.14
C LEU A 288 5.25 -27.88 30.02
N TRP A 289 4.53 -27.09 30.83
CA TRP A 289 5.11 -25.97 31.59
C TRP A 289 5.72 -26.34 32.95
N ILE A 290 5.50 -27.55 33.48
CA ILE A 290 5.89 -27.87 34.87
C ILE A 290 7.38 -28.27 35.01
N LEU A 291 8.11 -28.55 33.92
CA LEU A 291 9.48 -29.09 34.03
C LEU A 291 10.62 -28.07 33.92
N SER A 292 10.34 -26.80 33.59
CA SER A 292 11.40 -25.80 33.34
C SER A 292 11.45 -24.64 34.35
N SER A 293 10.62 -24.66 35.42
CA SER A 293 10.59 -23.58 36.42
C SER A 293 11.68 -23.69 37.50
N GLY A 294 12.58 -24.66 37.41
CA GLY A 294 13.71 -24.80 38.33
C GLY A 294 14.98 -24.21 37.72
N ILE A 295 15.52 -23.15 38.34
CA ILE A 295 16.81 -22.47 38.07
C ILE A 295 16.65 -21.17 37.28
N TRP A 296 16.13 -20.15 37.96
CA TRP A 296 16.61 -18.77 37.83
C TRP A 296 16.82 -18.22 39.25
N LYS A 297 18.08 -18.03 39.64
CA LYS A 297 18.46 -17.22 40.80
C LYS A 297 19.60 -16.29 40.36
N MET A 298 19.23 -15.01 40.26
CA MET A 298 20.01 -13.77 40.03
C MET A 298 20.79 -13.66 38.72
#